data_AF-A0A6M0IHQ3-F1
#
_entry.id   AF-A0A6M0IHQ3-F1
#
_cell.length_a   1.000
_cell.length_b   1.000
_cell.length_c   1.000
_cell.angle_alpha   90.00
_cell.angle_beta   90.00
_cell.angle_gamma   90.00
#
_symmetry.space_group_name_H-M   'P 1'
#
loop_
_entity.id
_entity.type
_entity.pdbx_description
1 polymer ?
#
loop_
_entity_poly.entity_id
_entity_poly.type
_entity_poly.pdbx_seq_one_letter_code
_entity_poly.pdbx_strand_id
1 'polypeptide(L)'
;MILFITALDQRGVYRSFSFQPDELETGFDRLSTIVGKGYILLKVELGDAEQFTLLPIDAFDGDELSTPIRTLEIEWQEALTRPVDR
;
A
#
# COMPACT_ATOMS: atom_id res chain seq x y z
N MET A 1 8.78 6.71 -6.81
CA MET A 1 8.20 5.45 -6.28
C MET A 1 7.76 4.49 -7.38
N ILE A 2 8.10 3.20 -7.25
CA ILE A 2 7.59 2.06 -8.05
C ILE A 2 7.30 0.92 -7.07
N LEU A 3 6.16 0.23 -7.22
CA LEU A 3 5.85 -0.99 -6.48
C LEU A 3 6.21 -2.22 -7.32
N PHE A 4 6.95 -3.15 -6.73
CA PHE A 4 7.27 -4.46 -7.29
C PHE A 4 6.54 -5.53 -6.49
N ILE A 5 5.81 -6.40 -7.17
CA ILE A 5 4.88 -7.33 -6.55
C ILE A 5 5.14 -8.71 -7.10
N THR A 6 5.22 -9.69 -6.21
CA THR A 6 5.18 -11.11 -6.53
C THR A 6 4.02 -11.74 -5.78
N ALA A 7 3.17 -12.47 -6.51
CA ALA A 7 1.96 -13.08 -5.99
C ALA A 7 1.70 -14.44 -6.63
N LEU A 8 0.85 -15.25 -6.00
CA LEU A 8 0.24 -16.42 -6.62
C LEU A 8 -1.14 -16.04 -7.15
N ASP A 9 -1.44 -16.44 -8.38
CA ASP A 9 -2.81 -16.42 -8.86
C ASP A 9 -3.63 -17.59 -8.29
N GLN A 10 -4.94 -17.59 -8.56
CA GLN A 10 -5.88 -18.60 -8.07
C GLN A 10 -5.56 -20.04 -8.52
N ARG A 11 -4.66 -20.21 -9.50
CA ARG A 11 -4.19 -21.52 -9.97
C ARG A 11 -2.87 -21.92 -9.33
N GLY A 12 -2.35 -21.13 -8.39
CA GLY A 12 -1.05 -21.33 -7.75
C GLY A 12 0.13 -20.97 -8.66
N VAL A 13 -0.09 -20.20 -9.74
CA VAL A 13 0.99 -19.79 -10.64
C VAL A 13 1.58 -18.47 -10.16
N TYR A 14 2.91 -18.42 -10.10
CA TYR A 14 3.64 -17.20 -9.77
C TYR A 14 3.41 -16.11 -10.83
N ARG A 15 3.09 -14.91 -10.35
CA ARG A 15 2.96 -13.68 -11.13
C ARG A 15 3.85 -12.62 -10.50
N SER A 16 4.62 -11.94 -11.34
CA SER A 16 5.38 -10.77 -10.93
C SER A 16 5.01 -9.60 -11.83
N PHE A 17 4.77 -8.45 -11.22
CA PHE A 17 4.39 -7.23 -11.92
C PHE A 17 4.85 -6.02 -11.13
N SER A 18 4.94 -4.89 -11.82
CA SER A 18 5.27 -3.62 -11.20
C SER A 18 4.40 -2.51 -11.76
N PHE A 19 4.21 -1.47 -10.95
CA PHE A 19 3.55 -0.25 -11.39
C PHE A 19 4.04 0.95 -10.60
N GLN A 20 3.86 2.14 -11.18
CA GLN A 20 4.24 3.41 -10.60
C GLN A 20 2.95 4.18 -10.24
N PRO A 21 2.55 4.19 -8.96
CA PRO A 21 1.42 5.02 -8.53
C PRO A 21 1.85 6.49 -8.37
N ASP A 22 0.89 7.40 -8.55
CA ASP A 22 1.08 8.83 -8.29
C ASP A 22 1.13 9.12 -6.78
N GLU A 23 0.35 8.38 -5.99
CA GLU A 23 0.22 8.49 -4.53
C GLU A 23 0.37 7.12 -3.86
N LEU A 24 0.91 7.08 -2.64
CA LEU A 24 1.21 5.82 -1.95
C LEU A 24 -0.08 5.04 -1.62
N GLU A 25 -1.11 5.78 -1.22
CA GLU A 25 -2.46 5.32 -0.89
C GLU A 25 -3.09 4.59 -2.07
N THR A 26 -2.97 5.15 -3.27
CA THR A 26 -3.43 4.51 -4.51
C THR A 26 -2.67 3.20 -4.78
N GLY A 27 -1.38 3.18 -4.46
CA GLY A 27 -0.57 1.97 -4.51
C GLY A 27 -1.08 0.88 -3.56
N PHE A 28 -1.39 1.25 -2.33
CA PHE A 28 -1.89 0.35 -1.30
C PHE A 28 -3.28 -0.20 -1.63
N ASP A 29 -4.19 0.63 -2.11
CA ASP A 29 -5.52 0.17 -2.55
C ASP A 29 -5.43 -0.84 -3.69
N ARG A 30 -4.46 -0.68 -4.61
CA ARG A 30 -4.22 -1.68 -5.65
C ARG A 30 -3.73 -3.00 -5.07
N LEU A 31 -2.88 -3.00 -4.05
CA LEU A 31 -2.43 -4.21 -3.37
C LEU A 31 -3.60 -4.93 -2.70
N SER A 32 -4.45 -4.20 -1.97
CA SER A 32 -5.68 -4.75 -1.41
C SER A 32 -6.60 -5.29 -2.50
N THR A 33 -6.79 -4.57 -3.61
CA THR A 33 -7.60 -5.04 -4.75
C THR A 33 -7.07 -6.34 -5.35
N ILE A 34 -5.74 -6.52 -5.41
CA ILE A 34 -5.11 -7.75 -5.89
C ILE A 34 -5.49 -8.92 -4.96
N VAL A 35 -5.39 -8.72 -3.65
CA VAL A 35 -5.80 -9.72 -2.65
C VAL A 35 -7.30 -10.00 -2.74
N GLY A 36 -8.13 -8.97 -2.85
CA GLY A 36 -9.59 -9.10 -3.03
C GLY A 36 -10.00 -9.84 -4.30
N LYS A 37 -9.14 -9.88 -5.32
CA LYS A 37 -9.32 -10.71 -6.53
C LYS A 37 -8.88 -12.16 -6.35
N GLY A 38 -8.48 -12.56 -5.14
CA GLY A 38 -8.06 -13.93 -4.81
C GLY A 38 -6.60 -14.24 -5.16
N TYR A 39 -5.77 -13.23 -5.36
CA TYR A 39 -4.32 -13.43 -5.43
C TYR A 39 -3.74 -13.48 -4.02
N ILE A 40 -2.67 -14.26 -3.83
CA ILE A 40 -1.93 -14.30 -2.57
C ILE A 40 -0.64 -13.52 -2.77
N LEU A 41 -0.48 -12.39 -2.09
CA LEU A 41 0.77 -11.64 -2.10
C LEU A 41 1.87 -12.47 -1.41
N LEU A 42 3.03 -12.56 -2.05
CA LEU A 42 4.22 -13.24 -1.50
C LEU A 42 5.33 -12.25 -1.15
N LYS A 43 5.45 -11.18 -1.95
CA LYS A 43 6.45 -10.14 -1.75
C LYS A 43 5.96 -8.83 -2.36
N VAL A 44 6.12 -7.75 -1.61
CA VAL A 44 5.87 -6.40 -2.11
C VAL A 44 7.05 -5.52 -1.70
N GLU A 45 7.63 -4.83 -2.68
CA GLU A 45 8.75 -3.90 -2.49
C GLU A 45 8.39 -2.54 -3.07
N LEU A 46 8.56 -1.51 -2.25
CA LEU A 46 8.47 -0.12 -2.65
C LEU A 46 9.88 0.37 -2.98
N GLY A 47 10.15 0.60 -4.27
CA GLY A 47 11.36 1.27 -4.72
C GLY A 47 11.15 2.78 -4.77
N ASP A 48 11.96 3.54 -4.05
CA ASP A 48 12.02 5.00 -4.18
C ASP A 48 13.46 5.50 -4.20
N ALA A 49 13.78 6.31 -5.20
CA ALA A 49 15.14 6.72 -5.55
C ALA A 49 16.12 5.52 -5.62
N GLU A 50 16.95 5.32 -4.59
CA GLU A 50 17.95 4.25 -4.49
C GLU A 50 17.63 3.21 -3.39
N GLN A 51 16.46 3.30 -2.75
CA GLN A 51 16.08 2.43 -1.65
C GLN A 51 14.89 1.55 -2.00
N PHE A 52 14.93 0.32 -1.50
CA PHE A 52 13.82 -0.61 -1.55
C PHE A 52 13.34 -0.88 -0.13
N THR A 53 12.06 -0.62 0.10
CA THR A 53 11.39 -0.94 1.35
C THR A 53 10.50 -2.14 1.14
N LEU A 54 10.69 -3.18 1.96
CA LEU A 54 9.82 -4.36 1.94
C LEU A 54 8.55 -4.04 2.74
N LEU A 55 7.38 -4.21 2.10
CA LEU A 55 6.11 -3.90 2.73
C LEU A 55 5.53 -5.13 3.45
N PRO A 56 4.82 -4.94 4.58
CA PRO A 56 4.18 -6.03 5.31
C PRO A 56 2.98 -6.53 4.51
N ILE A 57 3.11 -7.69 3.88
CA ILE A 57 2.05 -8.27 3.04
C ILE A 57 0.75 -8.57 3.82
N ASP A 58 0.87 -8.85 5.11
CA ASP A 58 -0.27 -9.13 6.00
C ASP A 58 -1.14 -7.90 6.29
N ALA A 59 -0.66 -6.69 5.93
CA ALA A 59 -1.43 -5.46 6.05
C ALA A 59 -2.43 -5.25 4.89
N PHE A 60 -2.39 -6.09 3.86
CA PHE A 60 -3.28 -6.00 2.70
C PHE A 60 -4.24 -7.20 2.71
N ASP A 61 -5.45 -6.99 3.22
CA ASP A 61 -6.46 -8.02 3.44
C ASP A 61 -7.59 -8.04 2.40
N GLY A 62 -7.61 -7.07 1.50
CA GLY A 62 -8.66 -6.91 0.50
C GLY A 62 -9.45 -5.62 0.64
N ASP A 63 -9.40 -4.99 1.81
CA ASP A 63 -10.10 -3.73 2.08
C ASP A 63 -9.29 -2.52 1.61
N GLU A 64 -9.99 -1.48 1.17
CA GLU A 64 -9.37 -0.22 0.74
C GLU A 64 -8.71 0.49 1.94
N LEU A 65 -7.44 0.85 1.79
CA LEU A 65 -6.62 1.46 2.84
C LEU A 65 -6.58 2.99 2.72
N SER A 66 -6.88 3.55 1.54
CA SER A 66 -6.85 5.00 1.32
C SER A 66 -7.82 5.75 2.25
N THR A 67 -9.01 5.20 2.49
CA THR A 67 -10.00 5.82 3.36
C THR A 67 -9.48 6.01 4.79
N PRO A 68 -9.07 4.95 5.53
CA PRO A 68 -8.55 5.11 6.88
C PRO A 68 -7.24 5.93 6.92
N ILE A 69 -6.34 5.79 5.93
CA ILE A 69 -5.10 6.58 5.88
C ILE A 69 -5.42 8.07 5.73
N ARG A 70 -6.34 8.43 4.84
CA ARG A 70 -6.73 9.83 4.63
C ARG A 70 -7.43 10.42 5.85
N THR A 71 -8.25 9.64 6.54
CA THR A 71 -8.83 10.08 7.82
C THR A 71 -7.74 10.38 8.84
N LEU A 72 -6.75 9.50 8.99
CA LEU A 72 -5.61 9.72 9.89
C LEU A 72 -4.79 10.96 9.50
N GLU A 73 -4.57 11.17 8.20
CA GLU A 73 -3.88 12.36 7.71
C GLU A 73 -4.59 13.65 8.13
N ILE A 74 -5.92 13.71 7.96
CA ILE A 74 -6.75 14.85 8.36
C ILE A 74 -6.64 15.07 9.87
N GLU A 75 -6.82 14.02 10.68
CA GLU A 75 -6.73 14.10 12.14
C GLU A 75 -5.36 14.61 12.60
N TRP A 76 -4.28 14.18 11.95
CA TRP A 76 -2.92 14.62 12.26
C TRP A 76 -2.69 16.07 11.85
N GLN A 77 -3.16 16.47 10.67
CA GLN A 77 -3.08 17.87 10.24
C GLN A 77 -3.82 18.79 11.21
N GLU A 78 -5.00 18.39 11.69
CA GLU A 78 -5.74 19.12 12.73
C GLU A 78 -4.95 19.20 14.04
N ALA A 79 -4.35 18.09 14.49
CA ALA A 79 -3.55 18.08 15.71
C ALA A 79 -2.31 18.99 15.62
N LEU A 80 -1.64 19.00 14.47
CA LEU A 80 -0.44 19.80 14.22
C LEU A 80 -0.72 21.29 14.02
N THR A 81 -1.94 21.64 13.59
CA THR A 81 -2.36 23.04 13.38
C THR A 81 -2.96 23.67 14.63
N ARG A 82 -3.27 22.88 15.68
CA ARG A 82 -3.67 23.43 16.98
C ARG A 82 -2.49 24.21 17.59
N PRO A 83 -2.70 25.47 18.03
CA PRO A 83 -1.68 26.18 18.77
C PRO A 83 -1.34 25.40 20.04
N VAL A 84 -0.06 25.32 20.37
CA VAL A 84 0.35 24.84 21.70
C VAL A 84 -0.01 25.94 22.69
N ASP A 85 -1.11 25.77 23.43
CA ASP A 85 -1.41 26.62 24.58
C ASP A 85 -0.24 26.53 25.56
N ARG A 86 0.47 27.65 25.73
CA ARG A 86 1.62 27.81 26.62
C ARG A 86 1.20 28.31 27.99
#